data_AF-W2CUH5-F1
#
_entry.id   AF-W2CUH5-F1
#
_cell.length_a   1.000
_cell.length_b   1.000
_cell.length_c   1.000
_cell.angle_alpha   90.00
_cell.angle_beta   90.00
_cell.angle_gamma   90.00
#
_symmetry.space_group_name_H-M   'P 1'
#
loop_
_entity.id
_entity.type
_entity.pdbx_description
1 polymer ?
#
loop_
_entity_poly.entity_id
_entity_poly.type
_entity_poly.pdbx_seq_one_letter_code
_entity_poly.pdbx_strand_id
1 'polypeptide(L)'
;MNHLECVTAQRNQWYWYLLILFLSFLISNTLGTIPYIAVLVWNILRSGGLQNMPEMLSGGNLSFLTEGIDSNLMLFVMLFAFVILLVAGAYLIQQLQGRTWRMVVNGTQRVRWSHFFGGFAVWGVINLVSMAVGYVTDPGNFEFRFDAARFIPLVLVAVTMIPIQSASEEFFFRGYLAQGVASWTGSRWWALVVP
;
A
#
# COMPACT_ATOMS: atom_id res chain seq x y z
N MET A 1 -7.16 10.11 36.97
CA MET A 1 -6.96 8.65 37.16
C MET A 1 -8.34 8.00 37.10
N ASN A 2 -8.81 7.61 35.91
CA ASN A 2 -10.00 6.75 35.68
C ASN A 2 -10.23 6.49 34.17
N HIS A 3 -9.15 6.26 33.41
CA HIS A 3 -9.22 5.89 31.99
C HIS A 3 -8.38 4.63 31.68
N LEU A 4 -7.71 4.05 32.68
CA LEU A 4 -6.83 2.89 32.53
C LEU A 4 -7.49 1.56 32.94
N GLU A 5 -8.70 1.60 33.52
CA GLU A 5 -9.37 0.40 34.06
C GLU A 5 -10.43 -0.22 33.12
N CYS A 6 -10.71 0.40 31.96
CA CYS A 6 -11.50 -0.23 30.89
C CYS A 6 -10.63 -0.85 29.79
N VAL A 7 -9.39 -1.26 30.10
CA VAL A 7 -8.61 -2.13 29.23
C VAL A 7 -8.64 -3.52 29.85
N THR A 8 -9.42 -4.41 29.26
CA THR A 8 -9.39 -5.85 29.48
C THR A 8 -7.93 -6.34 29.56
N ALA A 9 -7.45 -6.54 30.79
CA ALA A 9 -6.06 -6.78 31.16
C ALA A 9 -5.48 -8.12 30.68
N GLN A 10 -6.17 -8.83 29.78
CA GLN A 10 -5.82 -10.21 29.40
C GLN A 10 -5.40 -10.38 27.92
N ARG A 11 -5.56 -9.37 27.05
CA ARG A 11 -5.23 -9.48 25.59
C ARG A 11 -4.27 -8.43 25.03
N ASN A 12 -3.63 -7.62 25.87
CA ASN A 12 -2.70 -6.57 25.44
C ASN A 12 -1.22 -7.01 25.50
N GLN A 13 -0.91 -8.22 25.02
CA GLN A 13 0.48 -8.67 24.92
C GLN A 13 1.06 -8.31 23.55
N TRP A 14 2.33 -7.89 23.51
CA TRP A 14 3.01 -7.39 22.31
C TRP A 14 2.94 -8.36 21.11
N TYR A 15 2.91 -9.67 21.35
CA TYR A 15 2.82 -10.69 20.30
C TYR A 15 1.49 -10.66 19.54
N TRP A 16 0.38 -10.17 20.13
CA TRP A 16 -0.87 -9.99 19.39
C TRP A 16 -0.76 -8.90 18.31
N TYR A 17 0.13 -7.93 18.50
CA TYR A 17 0.38 -6.90 17.48
C TYR A 17 1.07 -7.50 16.24
N LEU A 18 2.15 -8.24 16.44
CA LEU A 18 2.82 -8.93 15.33
C LEU A 18 1.93 -10.00 14.69
N LEU A 19 1.17 -10.75 15.48
CA LEU A 19 0.30 -11.81 14.99
C LEU A 19 -0.84 -11.25 14.11
N ILE A 20 -1.46 -10.14 14.51
CA ILE A 20 -2.51 -9.50 13.70
C ILE A 20 -1.92 -8.87 12.44
N LEU A 21 -0.76 -8.23 12.51
CA LEU A 21 -0.06 -7.71 11.33
C LEU A 21 0.22 -8.85 10.33
N PHE A 22 0.79 -9.95 10.83
CA PHE A 22 1.13 -11.11 10.01
C PHE A 22 -0.10 -11.79 9.40
N LEU A 23 -1.16 -12.01 10.18
CA LEU A 23 -2.42 -12.57 9.67
C LEU A 23 -3.08 -11.65 8.63
N SER A 24 -3.10 -10.35 8.88
CA SER A 24 -3.66 -9.37 7.94
C SER A 24 -2.88 -9.37 6.63
N PHE A 25 -1.55 -9.45 6.72
CA PHE A 25 -0.67 -9.56 5.56
C PHE A 25 -0.90 -10.86 4.77
N LEU A 26 -1.06 -12.01 5.44
CA LEU A 26 -1.37 -13.28 4.78
C LEU A 26 -2.73 -13.27 4.08
N ILE A 27 -3.76 -12.74 4.74
CA ILE A 27 -5.10 -12.61 4.14
C ILE A 27 -5.03 -11.68 2.94
N SER A 28 -4.34 -10.54 3.08
CA SER A 28 -4.15 -9.58 1.99
C SER A 28 -3.37 -10.16 0.83
N ASN A 29 -2.32 -10.95 1.07
CA ASN A 29 -1.55 -11.58 0.00
C ASN A 29 -2.40 -12.62 -0.72
N THR A 30 -3.13 -13.46 0.03
CA THR A 30 -3.98 -14.50 -0.56
C THR A 30 -5.12 -13.90 -1.37
N LEU A 31 -5.89 -12.98 -0.79
CA LEU A 31 -7.07 -12.39 -1.43
C LEU A 31 -6.70 -11.31 -2.44
N GLY A 32 -5.68 -10.50 -2.17
CA GLY A 32 -5.21 -9.45 -3.07
C GLY A 32 -4.54 -9.99 -4.33
N THR A 33 -4.02 -11.21 -4.29
CA THR A 33 -3.47 -11.87 -5.48
C THR A 33 -4.55 -12.45 -6.39
N ILE A 34 -5.79 -12.65 -5.90
CA ILE A 34 -6.87 -13.22 -6.73
C ILE A 34 -7.19 -12.34 -7.94
N PRO A 35 -7.45 -11.01 -7.80
CA PRO A 35 -7.70 -10.16 -8.95
C PRO A 35 -6.47 -10.06 -9.87
N TYR A 36 -5.26 -10.09 -9.30
CA TYR A 36 -4.01 -10.06 -10.06
C TYR A 36 -3.87 -11.28 -10.97
N ILE A 37 -4.05 -12.49 -10.42
CA ILE A 37 -4.05 -13.73 -11.20
C ILE A 37 -5.20 -13.74 -12.21
N ALA A 38 -6.40 -13.29 -11.84
CA ALA A 38 -7.54 -13.26 -12.75
C ALA A 38 -7.26 -12.43 -14.01
N VAL A 39 -6.62 -11.27 -13.86
CA VAL A 39 -6.21 -10.40 -14.97
C VAL A 39 -5.14 -11.05 -15.83
N LEU A 40 -4.14 -11.69 -15.21
CA LEU A 40 -3.11 -12.42 -15.95
C LEU A 40 -3.69 -13.58 -16.75
N VAL A 41 -4.57 -14.39 -16.13
CA VAL A 41 -5.25 -15.51 -16.79
C VAL A 41 -6.12 -15.00 -17.94
N TRP A 42 -6.85 -13.90 -17.75
CA TRP A 42 -7.64 -13.28 -18.81
C TRP A 42 -6.78 -12.85 -20.01
N ASN A 43 -5.59 -12.29 -19.74
CA ASN A 43 -4.65 -11.92 -20.81
C ASN A 43 -4.16 -13.15 -21.59
N ILE A 44 -3.75 -14.20 -20.89
CA ILE A 44 -3.27 -15.46 -21.50
C ILE A 44 -4.35 -16.13 -22.36
N LEU A 45 -5.60 -16.12 -21.92
CA LEU A 45 -6.73 -16.67 -22.68
C LEU A 45 -6.99 -15.88 -23.97
N ARG A 46 -6.79 -14.55 -23.94
CA ARG A 46 -7.00 -13.68 -25.10
C ARG A 46 -5.84 -13.74 -26.10
N SER A 47 -4.62 -13.97 -25.63
CA SER A 47 -3.40 -14.03 -26.46
C SER A 47 -3.17 -15.38 -27.17
N GLY A 48 -4.17 -16.28 -27.19
CA GLY A 48 -4.09 -17.57 -27.89
C GLY A 48 -4.01 -18.82 -26.99
N GLY A 49 -4.15 -18.68 -25.67
CA GLY A 49 -4.25 -19.81 -24.74
C GLY A 49 -2.94 -20.55 -24.45
N LEU A 50 -3.02 -21.60 -23.62
CA LEU A 50 -1.93 -22.41 -23.07
C LEU A 50 -0.94 -23.04 -24.08
N GLN A 51 -1.15 -22.89 -25.38
CA GLN A 51 -0.29 -23.49 -26.41
C GLN A 51 1.12 -22.88 -26.43
N ASN A 52 1.29 -21.62 -26.01
CA ASN A 52 2.59 -20.95 -25.91
C ASN A 52 3.21 -21.03 -24.50
N MET A 53 2.55 -21.67 -23.51
CA MET A 53 3.09 -21.77 -22.14
C MET A 53 4.47 -22.46 -22.05
N PRO A 54 4.79 -23.51 -22.83
CA PRO A 54 6.11 -24.15 -22.79
C PRO A 54 7.25 -23.21 -23.22
N GLU A 55 7.01 -22.33 -24.20
CA GLU A 55 7.95 -21.27 -24.61
C GLU A 55 8.00 -20.11 -23.61
N MET A 56 6.86 -19.77 -22.97
CA MET A 56 6.80 -18.72 -21.94
C MET A 56 7.60 -19.05 -20.67
N LEU A 57 7.66 -20.33 -20.27
CA LEU A 57 8.39 -20.77 -19.07
C LEU A 57 9.89 -21.01 -19.35
N SER A 58 10.26 -21.28 -20.60
CA SER A 58 11.64 -21.55 -20.99
C SER A 58 12.46 -20.29 -21.31
N GLY A 59 11.80 -19.20 -21.71
CA GLY A 59 12.46 -17.93 -22.04
C GLY A 59 12.90 -17.05 -20.86
N GLY A 60 12.58 -17.42 -19.61
CA GLY A 60 12.97 -16.69 -18.39
C GLY A 60 12.36 -15.28 -18.23
N ASN A 61 11.72 -14.75 -19.26
CA ASN A 61 11.15 -13.41 -19.27
C ASN A 61 9.65 -13.44 -18.90
N LEU A 62 9.37 -13.22 -17.62
CA LEU A 62 8.02 -13.03 -17.10
C LEU A 62 7.31 -11.77 -17.64
N SER A 63 8.02 -10.89 -18.34
CA SER A 63 7.49 -9.64 -18.91
C SER A 63 6.36 -9.89 -19.90
N PHE A 64 6.43 -10.99 -20.65
CA PHE A 64 5.40 -11.38 -21.63
C PHE A 64 4.02 -11.61 -20.97
N LEU A 65 3.96 -12.05 -19.70
CA LEU A 65 2.69 -12.24 -18.99
C LEU A 65 1.92 -10.93 -18.78
N THR A 66 2.66 -9.82 -18.77
CA THR A 66 2.12 -8.47 -18.60
C THR A 66 2.06 -7.68 -19.91
N GLU A 67 2.64 -8.21 -20.99
CA GLU A 67 2.57 -7.59 -22.31
C GLU A 67 1.11 -7.63 -22.83
N GLY A 68 0.63 -6.47 -23.27
CA GLY A 68 -0.75 -6.27 -23.73
C GLY A 68 -1.76 -5.91 -22.62
N ILE A 69 -1.38 -5.96 -21.35
CA ILE A 69 -2.23 -5.49 -20.24
C ILE A 69 -2.06 -3.98 -20.09
N ASP A 70 -3.18 -3.28 -19.93
CA ASP A 70 -3.15 -1.84 -19.62
C ASP A 70 -2.42 -1.61 -18.29
N SER A 71 -1.39 -0.75 -18.32
CA SER A 71 -0.56 -0.49 -17.14
C SER A 71 -1.36 0.08 -15.96
N ASN A 72 -2.44 0.83 -16.22
CA ASN A 72 -3.27 1.40 -15.16
C ASN A 72 -4.11 0.32 -14.48
N LEU A 73 -4.60 -0.65 -15.24
CA LEU A 73 -5.31 -1.80 -14.72
C LEU A 73 -4.38 -2.64 -13.83
N MET A 74 -3.13 -2.86 -14.27
CA MET A 74 -2.14 -3.54 -13.46
C MET A 74 -1.86 -2.81 -12.14
N LEU A 75 -1.62 -1.50 -12.21
CA LEU A 75 -1.42 -0.65 -11.03
C LEU A 75 -2.61 -0.72 -10.07
N PHE A 76 -3.84 -0.62 -10.58
CA PHE A 76 -5.04 -0.70 -9.76
C PHE A 76 -5.13 -2.03 -9.00
N VAL A 77 -4.89 -3.14 -9.70
CA VAL A 77 -5.00 -4.48 -9.13
C VAL A 77 -3.90 -4.77 -8.11
N MET A 78 -2.69 -4.27 -8.33
CA MET A 78 -1.62 -4.36 -7.33
C MET A 78 -1.96 -3.55 -6.07
N LEU A 79 -2.49 -2.33 -6.23
CA LEU A 79 -2.87 -1.49 -5.09
C LEU A 79 -4.13 -2.00 -4.37
N PHE A 80 -4.98 -2.77 -5.04
CA PHE A 80 -6.16 -3.39 -4.44
C PHE A 80 -5.81 -4.30 -3.25
N ALA A 81 -4.63 -4.93 -3.24
CA ALA A 81 -4.16 -5.69 -2.09
C ALA A 81 -4.13 -4.83 -0.81
N PHE A 82 -3.73 -3.56 -0.89
CA PHE A 82 -3.70 -2.66 0.27
C PHE A 82 -5.09 -2.30 0.81
N VAL A 83 -6.12 -2.32 -0.05
CA VAL A 83 -7.51 -2.18 0.39
C VAL A 83 -7.89 -3.37 1.25
N ILE A 84 -7.58 -4.59 0.78
CA ILE A 84 -7.84 -5.82 1.53
C ILE A 84 -7.03 -5.83 2.84
N LEU A 85 -5.77 -5.41 2.81
CA LEU A 85 -4.92 -5.30 3.99
C LEU A 85 -5.57 -4.43 5.07
N LEU A 86 -6.08 -3.25 4.69
CA LEU A 86 -6.73 -2.31 5.60
C LEU A 86 -8.06 -2.84 6.15
N VAL A 87 -8.88 -3.46 5.30
CA VAL A 87 -10.15 -4.08 5.73
C VAL A 87 -9.90 -5.28 6.65
N ALA A 88 -8.99 -6.18 6.27
CA ALA A 88 -8.64 -7.36 7.06
C ALA A 88 -8.01 -6.96 8.40
N GLY A 89 -7.09 -5.98 8.39
CA GLY A 89 -6.46 -5.43 9.58
C GLY A 89 -7.46 -4.89 10.57
N ALA A 90 -8.34 -4.03 10.10
CA ALA A 90 -9.36 -3.45 10.95
C ALA A 90 -10.34 -4.48 11.51
N TYR A 91 -10.77 -5.42 10.69
CA TYR A 91 -11.65 -6.50 11.12
C TYR A 91 -10.97 -7.38 12.19
N LEU A 92 -9.71 -7.77 11.97
CA LEU A 92 -8.94 -8.57 12.92
C LEU A 92 -8.67 -7.82 14.23
N ILE A 93 -8.36 -6.52 14.18
CA ILE A 93 -8.18 -5.70 15.39
C ILE A 93 -9.49 -5.63 16.20
N GLN A 94 -10.61 -5.41 15.51
CA GLN A 94 -11.93 -5.36 16.17
C GLN A 94 -12.27 -6.71 16.82
N GLN A 95 -12.05 -7.82 16.15
CA GLN A 95 -12.43 -9.16 16.65
C GLN A 95 -11.46 -9.71 17.69
N LEU A 96 -10.15 -9.53 17.50
CA LEU A 96 -9.12 -10.13 18.34
C LEU A 96 -8.67 -9.24 19.51
N GLN A 97 -8.81 -7.92 19.42
CA GLN A 97 -8.46 -7.03 20.52
C GLN A 97 -9.65 -6.28 21.12
N GLY A 98 -10.83 -6.32 20.48
CA GLY A 98 -12.00 -5.56 20.94
C GLY A 98 -11.81 -4.05 20.87
N ARG A 99 -10.74 -3.57 20.22
CA ARG A 99 -10.43 -2.14 20.08
C ARG A 99 -11.14 -1.60 18.85
N THR A 100 -11.85 -0.49 19.01
CA THR A 100 -12.49 0.20 17.88
C THR A 100 -11.43 0.86 17.00
N TRP A 101 -11.60 0.79 15.67
CA TRP A 101 -10.75 1.45 14.65
C TRP A 101 -10.31 2.86 15.06
N ARG A 102 -11.24 3.63 15.63
CA ARG A 102 -11.03 5.01 16.07
C ARG A 102 -9.92 5.17 17.11
N MET A 103 -9.66 4.17 17.97
CA MET A 103 -8.58 4.22 18.97
C MET A 103 -7.19 3.93 18.36
N VAL A 104 -7.13 3.16 17.27
CA VAL A 104 -5.87 2.90 16.56
C VAL A 104 -5.51 4.07 15.64
N VAL A 105 -6.51 4.73 15.04
CA VAL A 105 -6.31 5.89 14.16
C VAL A 105 -6.20 7.24 14.89
N ASN A 106 -6.85 7.43 16.05
CA ASN A 106 -6.77 8.72 16.75
C ASN A 106 -5.47 8.88 17.55
N GLY A 107 -4.40 9.31 16.86
CA GLY A 107 -3.23 9.93 17.48
C GLY A 107 -3.25 11.46 17.45
N THR A 108 -3.83 12.07 16.40
CA THR A 108 -3.92 13.55 16.28
C THR A 108 -5.11 13.95 15.40
N GLN A 109 -6.14 14.49 16.05
CA GLN A 109 -7.42 14.94 15.48
C GLN A 109 -7.35 16.16 14.53
N ARG A 110 -6.20 16.48 13.92
CA ARG A 110 -6.08 17.61 12.99
C ARG A 110 -5.10 17.32 11.86
N VAL A 111 -5.62 17.26 10.63
CA VAL A 111 -4.80 17.32 9.42
C VAL A 111 -4.15 18.70 9.37
N ARG A 112 -2.83 18.75 9.55
CA ARG A 112 -2.05 20.00 9.45
C ARG A 112 -1.79 20.32 7.98
N TRP A 113 -2.78 20.91 7.31
CA TRP A 113 -2.74 21.26 5.89
C TRP A 113 -1.50 22.07 5.49
N SER A 114 -0.98 22.94 6.36
CA SER A 114 0.26 23.70 6.10
C SER A 114 1.48 22.81 5.87
N HIS A 115 1.59 21.70 6.60
CA HIS A 115 2.70 20.76 6.46
C HIS A 115 2.51 19.88 5.23
N PHE A 116 1.26 19.54 4.89
CA PHE A 116 0.93 18.83 3.67
C PHE A 116 1.36 19.62 2.43
N PHE A 117 0.94 20.88 2.30
CA PHE A 117 1.33 21.72 1.16
C PHE A 117 2.82 22.04 1.16
N GLY A 118 3.45 22.22 2.33
CA GLY A 118 4.90 22.38 2.44
C GLY A 118 5.67 21.17 1.91
N GLY A 119 5.29 19.96 2.34
CA GLY A 119 5.89 18.71 1.85
C GLY A 119 5.64 18.47 0.37
N PHE A 120 4.41 18.73 -0.11
CA PHE A 120 4.06 18.65 -1.52
C PHE A 120 4.91 19.60 -2.38
N ALA A 121 5.10 20.85 -1.95
CA ALA A 121 5.92 21.81 -2.67
C ALA A 121 7.39 21.37 -2.73
N VAL A 122 7.97 20.95 -1.60
CA VAL A 122 9.36 20.48 -1.56
C VAL A 122 9.55 19.25 -2.46
N TRP A 123 8.66 18.27 -2.35
CA TRP A 123 8.73 17.05 -3.17
C TRP A 123 8.51 17.33 -4.65
N GLY A 124 7.58 18.23 -4.98
CA GLY A 124 7.33 18.70 -6.34
C GLY A 124 8.54 19.38 -6.95
N VAL A 125 9.22 20.25 -6.19
CA VAL A 125 10.46 20.92 -6.63
C VAL A 125 11.57 19.90 -6.87
N ILE A 126 11.75 18.93 -5.97
CA ILE A 126 12.76 17.88 -6.15
C ILE A 126 12.49 17.07 -7.42
N ASN A 127 11.24 16.66 -7.68
CA ASN A 127 10.89 15.92 -8.90
C ASN A 127 11.11 16.76 -10.16
N LEU A 128 10.74 18.04 -10.12
CA LEU A 128 10.92 18.95 -11.26
C LEU A 128 12.40 19.18 -11.57
N VAL A 129 13.24 19.37 -10.55
CA VAL A 129 14.69 19.50 -10.70
C VAL A 129 15.29 18.21 -11.23
N SER A 130 14.92 17.05 -10.69
CA SER A 130 15.38 15.74 -11.18
C SER A 130 15.01 15.50 -12.64
N MET A 131 13.78 15.87 -13.03
CA MET A 131 13.33 15.80 -14.43
C MET A 131 14.15 16.74 -15.32
N ALA A 132 14.40 17.98 -14.89
CA ALA A 132 15.18 18.95 -15.65
C ALA A 132 16.65 18.51 -15.83
N VAL A 133 17.27 17.97 -14.78
CA VAL A 133 18.63 17.40 -14.84
C VAL A 133 18.67 16.22 -15.80
N GLY A 134 17.69 15.31 -15.72
CA GLY A 134 17.57 14.19 -16.64
C GLY A 134 17.44 14.65 -18.10
N TYR A 135 16.59 15.65 -18.35
CA TYR A 135 16.36 16.18 -19.69
C TYR A 135 17.61 16.81 -20.32
N VAL A 136 18.43 17.50 -19.52
CA VAL A 136 19.68 18.10 -19.99
C VAL A 136 20.77 17.05 -20.23
N THR A 137 20.79 15.98 -19.43
CA THR A 137 21.85 14.94 -19.49
C THR A 137 21.64 13.98 -20.66
N ASP A 138 20.40 13.55 -20.90
CA ASP A 138 20.04 12.65 -22.00
C ASP A 138 18.71 13.07 -22.63
N PRO A 139 18.71 14.13 -23.47
CA PRO A 139 17.48 14.60 -24.11
C PRO A 139 16.83 13.55 -25.03
N GLY A 140 17.61 12.56 -25.50
CA GLY A 140 17.10 11.44 -26.31
C GLY A 140 16.24 10.42 -25.55
N ASN A 141 16.27 10.42 -24.22
CA ASN A 141 15.46 9.50 -23.39
C ASN A 141 14.07 10.05 -23.03
N PHE A 142 13.76 11.29 -23.41
CA PHE A 142 12.49 11.94 -23.09
C PHE A 142 11.60 12.00 -24.33
N GLU A 143 10.64 11.07 -24.42
CA GLU A 143 9.56 11.17 -25.40
C GLU A 143 8.30 11.72 -24.72
N PHE A 144 7.75 12.81 -25.27
CA PHE A 144 6.46 13.31 -24.85
C PHE A 144 5.34 12.41 -25.41
N ARG A 145 4.83 11.49 -24.58
CA ARG A 145 3.72 10.60 -24.92
C ARG A 145 2.49 10.93 -24.07
N PHE A 146 1.75 11.97 -24.48
CA PHE A 146 0.46 12.28 -23.86
C PHE A 146 -0.67 11.51 -24.54
N ASP A 147 -1.20 10.50 -23.85
CA ASP A 147 -2.39 9.76 -24.26
C ASP A 147 -3.50 9.98 -23.22
N ALA A 148 -4.48 10.81 -23.55
CA ALA A 148 -5.58 11.15 -22.64
C ALA A 148 -6.38 9.92 -22.18
N ALA A 149 -6.49 8.89 -23.03
CA ALA A 149 -7.23 7.67 -22.71
C ALA A 149 -6.51 6.84 -21.64
N ARG A 150 -5.18 6.88 -21.59
CA ARG A 150 -4.37 6.24 -20.54
C ARG A 150 -4.15 7.15 -19.33
N PHE A 151 -4.10 8.46 -19.54
CA PHE A 151 -3.84 9.42 -18.47
C PHE A 151 -5.01 9.55 -17.49
N ILE A 152 -6.26 9.61 -17.97
CA ILE A 152 -7.43 9.82 -17.09
C ILE A 152 -7.61 8.65 -16.09
N PRO A 153 -7.58 7.37 -16.52
CA PRO A 153 -7.65 6.25 -15.58
C PRO A 153 -6.48 6.24 -14.61
N LEU A 154 -5.25 6.55 -15.07
CA LEU A 154 -4.08 6.64 -14.22
C LEU A 154 -4.27 7.67 -13.10
N VAL A 155 -4.75 8.87 -13.43
CA VAL A 155 -5.02 9.92 -12.44
C VAL A 155 -6.07 9.46 -11.43
N LEU A 156 -7.13 8.81 -11.89
CA LEU A 156 -8.18 8.29 -10.99
C LEU A 156 -7.62 7.24 -10.02
N VAL A 157 -6.85 6.28 -10.52
CA VAL A 157 -6.18 5.27 -9.70
C VAL A 157 -5.20 5.92 -8.74
N ALA A 158 -4.37 6.86 -9.22
CA ALA A 158 -3.38 7.55 -8.41
C ALA A 158 -4.02 8.36 -7.27
N VAL A 159 -5.08 9.11 -7.55
CA VAL A 159 -5.76 9.95 -6.55
C VAL A 159 -6.57 9.13 -5.53
N THR A 160 -6.97 7.90 -5.87
CA THR A 160 -7.77 7.06 -4.98
C THR A 160 -6.96 5.98 -4.27
N MET A 161 -6.24 5.15 -5.03
CA MET A 161 -5.54 3.98 -4.52
C MET A 161 -4.24 4.33 -3.81
N ILE A 162 -3.48 5.32 -4.26
CA ILE A 162 -2.21 5.69 -3.59
C ILE A 162 -2.48 6.27 -2.18
N PRO A 163 -3.45 7.18 -1.97
CA PRO A 163 -3.79 7.61 -0.63
C PRO A 163 -4.29 6.47 0.27
N ILE A 164 -5.03 5.50 -0.28
CA ILE A 164 -5.46 4.33 0.50
C ILE A 164 -4.24 3.47 0.88
N GLN A 165 -3.32 3.22 -0.04
CA GLN A 165 -2.08 2.49 0.25
C GLN A 165 -1.29 3.15 1.38
N SER A 166 -1.05 4.46 1.27
CA SER A 166 -0.35 5.22 2.30
C SER A 166 -1.13 5.23 3.63
N ALA A 167 -2.45 5.31 3.60
CA ALA A 167 -3.28 5.22 4.80
C ALA A 167 -3.21 3.83 5.45
N SER A 168 -3.15 2.75 4.66
CA SER A 168 -2.93 1.38 5.15
C SER A 168 -1.57 1.28 5.86
N GLU A 169 -0.51 1.77 5.25
CA GLU A 169 0.83 1.78 5.85
C GLU A 169 0.86 2.60 7.15
N GLU A 170 0.33 3.82 7.14
CA GLU A 170 0.22 4.67 8.32
C GLU A 170 -0.57 3.98 9.44
N PHE A 171 -1.69 3.33 9.11
CA PHE A 171 -2.51 2.60 10.08
C PHE A 171 -1.75 1.45 10.74
N PHE A 172 -1.07 0.61 9.96
CA PHE A 172 -0.39 -0.56 10.49
C PHE A 172 0.90 -0.23 11.20
N PHE A 173 1.71 0.64 10.62
CA PHE A 173 3.04 0.91 11.15
C PHE A 173 3.02 1.96 12.26
N ARG A 174 2.45 3.13 11.98
CA ARG A 174 2.47 4.28 12.90
C ARG A 174 1.29 4.28 13.86
N GLY A 175 0.19 3.65 13.50
CA GLY A 175 -0.92 3.37 14.43
C GLY A 175 -0.64 2.14 15.27
N TYR A 176 -0.73 0.97 14.63
CA TYR A 176 -0.85 -0.30 15.34
C TYR A 176 0.49 -0.85 15.87
N LEU A 177 1.52 -0.94 15.03
CA LEU A 177 2.82 -1.47 15.41
C LEU A 177 3.56 -0.54 16.37
N ALA A 178 3.52 0.77 16.14
CA ALA A 178 4.08 1.78 17.04
C ALA A 178 3.50 1.70 18.45
N GLN A 179 2.18 1.47 18.60
CA GLN A 179 1.55 1.21 19.90
C GLN A 179 2.08 -0.08 20.55
N GLY A 180 2.25 -1.14 19.76
CA GLY A 180 2.85 -2.40 20.21
C GLY A 180 4.28 -2.21 20.73
N VAL A 181 5.14 -1.54 19.96
CA VAL A 181 6.54 -1.25 20.31
C VAL A 181 6.65 -0.35 21.54
N ALA A 182 5.83 0.72 21.61
CA ALA A 182 5.80 1.62 22.76
C ALA A 182 5.35 0.92 24.04
N SER A 183 4.40 -0.03 23.95
CA SER A 183 3.95 -0.81 25.10
C SER A 183 5.03 -1.75 25.65
N TRP A 184 5.94 -2.22 24.78
CA TRP A 184 6.98 -3.18 25.13
C TRP A 184 8.27 -2.52 25.63
N THR A 185 8.71 -1.44 24.98
CA THR A 185 9.98 -0.76 25.30
C THR A 185 9.84 0.34 26.35
N GLY A 186 8.61 0.76 26.69
CA GLY A 186 8.37 1.84 27.66
C GLY A 186 8.92 3.21 27.22
N SER A 187 9.47 3.31 26.00
CA SER A 187 10.12 4.49 25.46
C SER A 187 9.46 4.89 24.14
N ARG A 188 9.06 6.17 24.04
CA ARG A 188 8.47 6.75 22.83
C ARG A 188 9.43 6.81 21.64
N TRP A 189 10.73 6.70 21.89
CA TRP A 189 11.77 6.80 20.86
C TRP A 189 11.83 5.57 19.93
N TRP A 190 11.57 4.38 20.46
CA TRP A 190 11.58 3.15 19.64
C TRP A 190 10.38 3.05 18.70
N ALA A 191 9.27 3.72 19.04
CA ALA A 191 8.10 3.83 18.16
C ALA A 191 8.33 4.73 16.92
N LEU A 192 9.43 5.50 16.88
CA LEU A 192 9.84 6.30 15.72
C LEU A 192 10.83 5.58 14.80
N VAL A 193 11.56 4.58 15.33
CA VAL A 193 12.61 3.86 14.60
C VAL A 193 12.07 2.64 13.86
N VAL A 194 10.96 2.06 14.33
CA VAL A 194 10.24 1.00 13.62
C VAL A 194 9.25 1.69 12.67
N PRO A 195 9.53 1.74 11.36
CA PRO A 195 8.56 2.19 10.38
C PRO A 195 7.63 1.06 9.97
#